data_AF-A0A7W1FIF5-F1
#
_entry.id   AF-A0A7W1FIF5-F1
#
_cell.length_a   1.000
_cell.length_b   1.000
_cell.length_c   1.000
_cell.angle_alpha   90.00
_cell.angle_beta   90.00
_cell.angle_gamma   90.00
#
_symmetry.space_group_name_H-M   'P 1'
#
loop_
_entity.id
_entity.type
_entity.pdbx_description
1 polymer ?
#
loop_
_entity_poly.entity_id
_entity_poly.type
_entity_poly.pdbx_seq_one_letter_code
_entity_poly.pdbx_strand_id
1 'polypeptide(L)'
;MANTVSAKSGRARSAAVVTPSVMPVTNAAGIPVHGPTTSVGRIATIAADGTVMVVVAGSAATAATAAMVVTHLTPDSLIRAQHDGALVLVVPIDGETVRWALIGILRPTVTDIPPATATIDGSRVELTGRDEVILTCGKASITLTKAGKVMIKGTYVSSGADGVHRITGGSVQVN
;
A
#
# COMPACT_ATOMS: atom_id res chain seq x y z
N MET A 1 36.64 53.01 -29.00
CA MET A 1 36.96 51.58 -29.20
C MET A 1 35.90 50.76 -28.49
N ALA A 2 34.85 50.36 -29.20
CA ALA A 2 33.71 49.61 -28.66
C ALA A 2 33.86 48.15 -29.09
N ASN A 3 33.79 47.22 -28.13
CA ASN A 3 33.97 45.79 -28.35
C ASN A 3 32.61 45.09 -28.28
N THR A 4 32.25 44.41 -29.37
CA THR A 4 30.98 43.70 -29.54
C THR A 4 31.15 42.25 -29.07
N VAL A 5 30.43 41.84 -28.03
CA VAL A 5 30.43 40.44 -27.56
C VAL A 5 29.17 39.74 -28.10
N SER A 6 29.39 38.74 -28.94
CA SER A 6 28.38 37.88 -29.55
C SER A 6 27.85 36.85 -28.55
N ALA A 7 26.53 36.78 -28.38
CA ALA A 7 25.83 35.77 -27.60
C ALA A 7 25.93 34.37 -28.27
N LYS A 8 26.36 33.35 -27.52
CA LYS A 8 26.25 31.94 -27.92
C LYS A 8 25.02 31.33 -27.23
N SER A 9 23.98 31.03 -28.00
CA SER A 9 22.81 30.26 -27.56
C SER A 9 23.17 28.78 -27.41
N GLY A 10 23.17 28.28 -26.18
CA GLY A 10 23.32 26.85 -25.88
C GLY A 10 22.05 26.07 -26.24
N ARG A 11 22.13 25.20 -27.24
CA ARG A 11 21.05 24.29 -27.65
C ARG A 11 21.06 23.07 -26.72
N ALA A 12 20.09 22.99 -25.81
CA ALA A 12 19.89 21.84 -24.93
C ALA A 12 19.64 20.57 -25.76
N ARG A 13 20.43 19.52 -25.54
CA ARG A 13 20.27 18.21 -26.18
C ARG A 13 19.12 17.47 -25.50
N SER A 14 18.02 17.30 -26.22
CA SER A 14 16.91 16.42 -25.82
C SER A 14 17.40 14.97 -25.83
N ALA A 15 17.46 14.32 -24.67
CA ALA A 15 17.76 12.90 -24.57
C ALA A 15 16.60 12.10 -25.19
N ALA A 16 16.89 11.33 -26.22
CA ALA A 16 15.93 10.42 -26.82
C ALA A 16 15.59 9.32 -25.80
N VAL A 17 14.31 9.19 -25.46
CA VAL A 17 13.79 8.07 -24.68
C VAL A 17 13.97 6.81 -25.54
N VAL A 18 14.91 5.95 -25.15
CA VAL A 18 15.08 4.63 -25.75
C VAL A 18 14.00 3.72 -25.14
N THR A 19 12.94 3.45 -25.89
CA THR A 19 11.97 2.41 -25.54
C THR A 19 12.64 1.06 -25.81
N PRO A 20 12.80 0.16 -24.81
CA PRO A 20 13.36 -1.16 -25.06
C PRO A 20 12.42 -1.93 -26.00
N SER A 21 12.93 -2.30 -27.18
CA SER A 21 12.23 -3.17 -28.12
C SER A 21 12.23 -4.60 -27.58
N VAL A 22 11.07 -5.08 -27.14
CA VAL A 22 10.86 -6.48 -26.79
C VAL A 22 10.66 -7.26 -28.09
N MET A 23 11.54 -8.23 -28.39
CA MET A 23 11.35 -9.11 -29.55
C MET A 23 10.11 -10.00 -29.36
N PRO A 24 9.29 -10.20 -30.40
CA PRO A 24 8.12 -11.06 -30.30
C PRO A 24 8.55 -12.52 -30.14
N VAL A 25 8.02 -13.19 -29.12
CA VAL A 25 8.19 -14.64 -28.93
C VAL A 25 7.29 -15.37 -29.92
N THR A 26 7.81 -16.34 -30.67
CA THR A 26 7.04 -17.19 -31.60
C THR A 26 6.87 -18.60 -31.03
N ASN A 27 5.75 -19.27 -31.32
CA ASN A 27 5.57 -20.69 -30.97
C ASN A 27 6.43 -21.59 -31.87
N ALA A 28 6.42 -22.90 -31.60
CA ALA A 28 7.12 -23.91 -32.40
C ALA A 28 6.72 -23.93 -33.89
N ALA A 29 5.59 -23.31 -34.26
CA ALA A 29 5.12 -23.17 -35.64
C ALA A 29 5.47 -21.82 -36.28
N GLY A 30 6.28 -20.98 -35.62
CA GLY A 30 6.69 -19.66 -36.14
C GLY A 30 5.60 -18.59 -36.08
N ILE A 31 4.45 -18.88 -35.46
CA ILE A 31 3.37 -17.91 -35.27
C ILE A 31 3.77 -17.00 -34.10
N PRO A 32 3.68 -15.67 -34.24
CA PRO A 32 3.86 -14.74 -33.11
C PRO A 32 2.93 -15.14 -31.98
N VAL A 33 3.50 -15.58 -30.86
CA VAL A 33 2.76 -15.78 -29.64
C VAL A 33 2.65 -14.40 -29.02
N HIS A 34 1.48 -13.79 -29.18
CA HIS A 34 1.07 -12.77 -28.23
C HIS A 34 0.94 -13.50 -26.89
N GLY A 35 1.96 -13.38 -26.03
CA GLY A 35 1.82 -13.76 -24.63
C GLY A 35 0.59 -13.04 -24.06
N PRO A 36 -0.06 -13.57 -22.99
CA PRO A 36 -1.22 -12.91 -22.40
C PRO A 36 -0.89 -11.43 -22.19
N THR A 37 -1.65 -10.55 -22.83
CA THR A 37 -1.40 -9.11 -22.76
C THR A 37 -1.69 -8.68 -21.33
N THR A 38 -0.63 -8.42 -20.57
CA THR A 38 -0.77 -7.87 -19.23
C THR A 38 -1.32 -6.47 -19.33
N SER A 39 -2.31 -6.17 -18.50
CA SER A 39 -2.91 -4.85 -18.40
C SER A 39 -2.79 -4.35 -16.97
N VAL A 40 -2.75 -3.03 -16.82
CA VAL A 40 -2.76 -2.38 -15.51
C VAL A 40 -4.17 -1.90 -15.22
N GLY A 41 -4.62 -2.07 -13.99
CA GLY A 41 -5.93 -1.61 -13.54
C GLY A 41 -5.90 -1.08 -12.11
N ARG A 42 -7.09 -0.87 -11.57
CA ARG A 42 -7.32 -0.57 -10.15
C ARG A 42 -8.49 -1.39 -9.63
N ILE A 43 -8.48 -1.70 -8.35
CA ILE A 43 -9.64 -2.30 -7.68
C ILE A 43 -10.68 -1.19 -7.50
N ALA A 44 -11.85 -1.35 -8.13
CA ALA A 44 -12.95 -0.41 -7.99
C ALA A 44 -13.79 -0.72 -6.75
N THR A 45 -14.14 -1.99 -6.58
CA THR A 45 -14.88 -2.45 -5.40
C THR A 45 -14.56 -3.90 -5.06
N ILE A 46 -14.70 -4.26 -3.80
CA ILE A 46 -14.76 -5.64 -3.33
C ILE A 46 -16.19 -5.81 -2.80
N ALA A 47 -16.98 -6.65 -3.45
CA ALA A 47 -18.36 -6.89 -3.07
C ALA A 47 -18.45 -7.68 -1.75
N ALA A 48 -19.62 -7.65 -1.11
CA ALA A 48 -19.84 -8.30 0.19
C ALA A 48 -19.65 -9.83 0.15
N ASP A 49 -19.78 -10.44 -1.02
CA ASP A 49 -19.53 -11.86 -1.29
C ASP A 49 -18.05 -12.18 -1.55
N GLY A 50 -17.17 -11.18 -1.51
CA GLY A 50 -15.74 -11.30 -1.79
C GLY A 50 -15.36 -11.13 -3.26
N THR A 51 -16.32 -10.89 -4.18
CA THR A 51 -16.03 -10.67 -5.59
C THR A 51 -15.24 -9.38 -5.79
N VAL A 52 -14.04 -9.47 -6.38
CA VAL A 52 -13.19 -8.31 -6.67
C VAL A 52 -13.52 -7.76 -8.04
N MET A 53 -13.88 -6.48 -8.09
CA MET A 53 -14.17 -5.75 -9.32
C MET A 53 -13.02 -4.81 -9.66
N VAL A 54 -12.49 -4.92 -10.87
CA VAL A 54 -11.37 -4.10 -11.35
C VAL A 54 -11.79 -3.22 -12.53
N VAL A 55 -11.22 -2.03 -12.58
CA VAL A 55 -11.25 -1.18 -13.77
C VAL A 55 -9.90 -1.30 -14.45
N VAL A 56 -9.91 -1.77 -15.70
CA VAL A 56 -8.69 -2.05 -16.47
C VAL A 56 -8.43 -0.91 -17.45
N ALA A 57 -7.23 -0.35 -17.41
CA ALA A 57 -6.84 0.71 -18.34
C ALA A 57 -6.76 0.17 -19.77
N GLY A 58 -7.34 0.89 -20.73
CA GLY A 58 -7.34 0.49 -22.14
C GLY A 58 -8.40 -0.56 -22.52
N SER A 59 -9.21 -1.03 -21.57
CA SER A 59 -10.41 -1.80 -21.88
C SER A 59 -11.45 -0.88 -22.56
N ALA A 60 -12.09 -1.37 -23.62
CA ALA A 60 -13.21 -0.67 -24.28
C ALA A 60 -14.41 -0.49 -23.32
N ALA A 61 -14.52 -1.35 -22.31
CA ALA A 61 -15.47 -1.21 -21.23
C ALA A 61 -14.89 -0.31 -20.13
N THR A 62 -15.52 0.85 -19.92
CA THR A 62 -15.25 1.77 -18.80
C THR A 62 -15.87 1.30 -17.48
N ALA A 63 -16.70 0.25 -17.51
CA ALA A 63 -17.31 -0.35 -16.34
C ALA A 63 -16.35 -1.29 -15.61
N ALA A 64 -16.49 -1.37 -14.28
CA ALA A 64 -15.75 -2.34 -13.48
C ALA A 64 -16.16 -3.77 -13.85
N THR A 65 -15.19 -4.66 -14.01
CA THR A 65 -15.38 -6.07 -14.37
C THR A 65 -14.88 -6.99 -13.27
N ALA A 66 -15.54 -8.13 -13.07
CA ALA A 66 -15.12 -9.12 -12.09
C ALA A 66 -13.75 -9.71 -12.47
N ALA A 67 -12.88 -9.85 -11.47
CA ALA A 67 -11.59 -10.49 -11.58
C ALA A 67 -11.44 -11.64 -10.60
N MET A 68 -10.84 -12.74 -11.07
CA MET A 68 -10.38 -13.82 -10.21
C MET A 68 -9.07 -13.42 -9.55
N VAL A 69 -8.90 -13.74 -8.27
CA VAL A 69 -7.70 -13.37 -7.51
C VAL A 69 -6.81 -14.60 -7.33
N VAL A 70 -5.52 -14.47 -7.62
CA VAL A 70 -4.55 -15.55 -7.35
C VAL A 70 -4.36 -15.77 -5.84
N THR A 71 -4.09 -17.00 -5.44
CA THR A 71 -4.05 -17.46 -4.03
C THR A 71 -3.07 -16.72 -3.13
N HIS A 72 -2.01 -16.12 -3.68
CA HIS A 72 -0.99 -15.40 -2.91
C HIS A 72 -1.38 -13.97 -2.52
N LEU A 73 -2.53 -13.47 -2.97
CA LEU A 73 -3.03 -12.14 -2.59
C LEU A 73 -4.05 -12.27 -1.45
N THR A 74 -3.67 -11.75 -0.28
CA THR A 74 -4.51 -11.83 0.92
C THR A 74 -5.63 -10.78 0.88
N PRO A 75 -6.77 -11.02 1.57
CA PRO A 75 -7.85 -10.05 1.69
C PRO A 75 -7.37 -8.67 2.15
N ASP A 76 -6.50 -8.61 3.16
CA ASP A 76 -5.92 -7.36 3.66
C ASP A 76 -5.13 -6.60 2.59
N SER A 77 -4.39 -7.32 1.73
CA SER A 77 -3.63 -6.70 0.66
C SER A 77 -4.54 -6.09 -0.42
N LEU A 78 -5.66 -6.74 -0.73
CA LEU A 78 -6.66 -6.28 -1.69
C LEU A 78 -7.44 -5.07 -1.15
N ILE A 79 -7.88 -5.13 0.10
CA ILE A 79 -8.59 -4.03 0.77
C ILE A 79 -7.70 -2.78 0.81
N ARG A 80 -6.43 -2.93 1.19
CA ARG A 80 -5.46 -1.82 1.17
C ARG A 80 -5.24 -1.30 -0.24
N ALA A 81 -5.07 -2.18 -1.22
CA ALA A 81 -4.90 -1.78 -2.62
C ALA A 81 -6.11 -1.01 -3.16
N GLN A 82 -7.33 -1.39 -2.78
CA GLN A 82 -8.54 -0.64 -3.12
C GLN A 82 -8.55 0.73 -2.45
N HIS A 83 -8.34 0.77 -1.13
CA HIS A 83 -8.39 2.01 -0.34
C HIS A 83 -7.34 3.03 -0.80
N ASP A 84 -6.11 2.58 -1.04
CA ASP A 84 -4.98 3.42 -1.44
C ASP A 84 -5.03 3.74 -2.96
N GLY A 85 -5.99 3.16 -3.68
CA GLY A 85 -6.05 3.21 -5.14
C GLY A 85 -4.78 2.68 -5.79
N ALA A 86 -4.16 1.64 -5.24
CA ALA A 86 -2.96 1.05 -5.82
C ALA A 86 -3.23 0.49 -7.22
N LEU A 87 -2.19 0.51 -8.07
CA LEU A 87 -2.26 -0.14 -9.37
C LEU A 87 -2.20 -1.66 -9.18
N VAL A 88 -2.96 -2.40 -9.97
CA VAL A 88 -2.95 -3.86 -9.99
C VAL A 88 -2.59 -4.38 -11.38
N LEU A 89 -1.96 -5.55 -11.40
CA LEU A 89 -1.65 -6.27 -12.63
C LEU A 89 -2.75 -7.29 -12.90
N VAL A 90 -3.34 -7.21 -14.09
CA VAL A 90 -4.37 -8.13 -14.54
C VAL A 90 -3.99 -8.77 -15.86
N VAL A 91 -4.43 -10.01 -16.05
CA VAL A 91 -4.26 -10.75 -17.31
C VAL A 91 -5.60 -11.31 -17.77
N PRO A 92 -5.90 -11.30 -19.08
CA PRO A 92 -7.08 -11.98 -19.60
C PRO A 92 -6.90 -13.50 -19.49
N ILE A 93 -7.94 -14.20 -19.03
CA ILE A 93 -7.96 -15.65 -18.89
C ILE A 93 -8.65 -16.31 -20.09
N ASP A 94 -9.71 -15.70 -20.61
CA ASP A 94 -10.54 -16.22 -21.71
C ASP A 94 -10.67 -15.19 -22.84
N GLY A 95 -10.65 -15.66 -24.10
CA GLY A 95 -10.68 -14.80 -25.30
C GLY A 95 -12.08 -14.38 -25.78
N GLU A 96 -13.13 -15.14 -25.45
CA GLU A 96 -14.50 -14.86 -25.93
C GLU A 96 -15.32 -14.00 -24.95
N THR A 97 -15.12 -14.19 -23.64
CA THR A 97 -15.63 -13.31 -22.59
C THR A 97 -14.42 -12.85 -21.81
N VAL A 98 -14.11 -11.55 -21.83
CA VAL A 98 -12.92 -11.03 -21.16
C VAL A 98 -13.07 -11.20 -19.65
N ARG A 99 -12.56 -12.32 -19.13
CA ARG A 99 -12.39 -12.58 -17.71
C ARG A 99 -10.96 -12.21 -17.32
N TRP A 100 -10.83 -11.51 -16.20
CA TRP A 100 -9.54 -11.05 -15.70
C TRP A 100 -9.05 -11.91 -14.54
N ALA A 101 -7.77 -12.25 -14.53
CA ALA A 101 -7.06 -12.69 -13.33
C ALA A 101 -6.26 -11.51 -12.79
N LEU A 102 -6.50 -11.14 -11.53
CA LEU A 102 -5.67 -10.25 -10.75
C LEU A 102 -4.51 -11.07 -10.19
N ILE A 103 -3.31 -10.82 -10.73
CA ILE A 103 -2.10 -11.60 -10.45
C ILE A 103 -1.12 -10.88 -9.50
N GLY A 104 -1.27 -9.57 -9.30
CA GLY A 104 -0.42 -8.82 -8.40
C GLY A 104 -0.88 -7.39 -8.13
N ILE A 105 -0.36 -6.81 -7.05
CA ILE A 105 -0.52 -5.40 -6.70
C ILE A 105 0.82 -4.71 -6.96
N LEU A 106 0.82 -3.65 -7.77
CA LEU A 106 2.01 -2.85 -8.04
C LEU A 106 2.21 -1.87 -6.88
N ARG A 107 3.40 -1.89 -6.31
CA ARG A 107 3.84 -0.89 -5.33
C ARG A 107 5.16 -0.29 -5.79
N PRO A 108 5.35 1.04 -5.67
CA PRO A 108 6.60 1.70 -6.04
C PRO A 108 7.75 1.36 -5.09
N THR A 109 7.44 0.77 -3.93
CA THR A 109 8.42 0.40 -2.92
C THR A 109 8.03 -0.92 -2.28
N VAL A 110 9.00 -1.82 -2.13
CA VAL A 110 8.87 -3.03 -1.31
C VAL A 110 8.99 -2.60 0.15
N THR A 111 7.94 -2.02 0.70
CA THR A 111 7.86 -1.85 2.15
C THR A 111 7.41 -3.18 2.73
N ASP A 112 8.37 -4.05 3.01
CA ASP A 112 8.17 -5.27 3.80
C ASP A 112 8.06 -4.96 5.31
N ILE A 113 7.74 -3.70 5.61
CA ILE A 113 7.40 -3.24 6.96
C ILE A 113 5.95 -3.69 7.15
N PRO A 114 5.67 -4.70 8.00
CA PRO A 114 4.30 -5.07 8.28
C PRO A 114 3.56 -3.82 8.76
N PRO A 115 2.43 -3.46 8.13
CA PRO A 115 1.68 -2.28 8.53
C PRO A 115 1.32 -2.44 10.00
N ALA A 116 1.41 -1.37 10.79
CA ALA A 116 0.84 -1.36 12.13
C ALA A 116 -0.64 -1.73 12.00
N THR A 117 -1.04 -2.87 12.56
CA THR A 117 -2.42 -3.32 12.59
C THR A 117 -3.04 -2.91 13.92
N ALA A 118 -4.19 -2.25 13.84
CA ALA A 118 -5.07 -2.03 14.98
C ALA A 118 -6.32 -2.86 14.74
N THR A 119 -6.57 -3.86 15.57
CA THR A 119 -7.78 -4.68 15.45
C THR A 119 -8.89 -3.98 16.23
N ILE A 120 -9.99 -3.65 15.55
CA ILE A 120 -11.18 -3.04 16.15
C ILE A 120 -12.31 -4.07 16.03
N ASP A 121 -12.72 -4.69 17.13
CA ASP A 121 -13.78 -5.71 17.14
C ASP A 121 -15.20 -5.13 17.36
N GLY A 122 -15.33 -3.80 17.24
CA GLY A 122 -16.56 -3.06 17.53
C GLY A 122 -16.74 -2.69 19.01
N SER A 123 -15.94 -3.26 19.91
CA SER A 123 -15.96 -2.99 21.37
C SER A 123 -14.59 -2.73 21.98
N ARG A 124 -13.51 -3.21 21.36
CA ARG A 124 -12.13 -3.18 21.83
C ARG A 124 -11.21 -2.81 20.68
N VAL A 125 -10.18 -2.04 21.01
CA VAL A 125 -9.05 -1.73 20.12
C VAL A 125 -7.81 -2.40 20.67
N GLU A 126 -7.17 -3.25 19.86
CA GLU A 126 -5.93 -3.93 20.20
C GLU A 126 -4.77 -3.39 19.38
N LEU A 127 -3.75 -2.85 20.05
CA LEU A 127 -2.51 -2.33 19.48
C LEU A 127 -1.35 -3.23 19.89
N THR A 128 -0.67 -3.84 18.92
CA THR A 128 0.48 -4.72 19.18
C THR A 128 1.75 -4.15 18.56
N GLY A 129 2.83 -4.13 19.33
CA GLY A 129 4.14 -3.67 18.91
C GLY A 129 5.21 -4.68 19.32
N ARG A 130 6.14 -4.99 18.42
CA ARG A 130 7.20 -5.99 18.66
C ARG A 130 8.25 -5.48 19.66
N ASP A 131 8.57 -4.20 19.57
CA ASP A 131 9.56 -3.54 20.42
C ASP A 131 8.90 -2.52 21.35
N GLU A 132 8.07 -1.62 20.79
CA GLU A 132 7.38 -0.57 21.55
C GLU A 132 6.00 -0.25 20.96
N VAL A 133 5.10 0.30 21.79
CA VAL A 133 3.84 0.94 21.40
C VAL A 133 3.83 2.36 21.99
N ILE A 134 3.76 3.38 21.13
CA ILE A 134 3.80 4.80 21.55
C ILE A 134 2.54 5.52 21.08
N LEU A 135 1.78 6.09 22.02
CA LEU A 135 0.65 6.99 21.75
C LEU A 135 1.10 8.43 22.03
N THR A 136 1.14 9.28 21.01
CA THR A 136 1.63 10.67 21.13
C THR A 136 0.56 11.69 20.78
N CYS A 137 0.44 12.72 21.60
CA CYS A 137 -0.39 13.90 21.33
C CYS A 137 0.35 15.15 21.83
N GLY A 138 0.93 15.93 20.90
CA GLY A 138 1.73 17.11 21.24
C GLY A 138 2.90 16.77 22.17
N LYS A 139 2.93 17.36 23.38
CA LYS A 139 3.97 17.13 24.40
C LYS A 139 3.71 15.92 25.30
N ALA A 140 2.60 15.20 25.10
CA ALA A 140 2.22 14.04 25.90
C ALA A 140 2.51 12.73 25.15
N SER A 141 2.94 11.71 25.88
CA SER A 141 3.18 10.37 25.34
C SER A 141 2.88 9.27 26.35
N ILE A 142 2.29 8.17 25.89
CA ILE A 142 2.22 6.90 26.63
C ILE A 142 3.06 5.88 25.85
N THR A 143 4.04 5.27 26.49
CA THR A 143 4.97 4.32 25.86
C THR A 143 4.97 2.99 26.62
N LEU A 144 4.71 1.90 25.90
CA LEU A 144 4.85 0.53 26.36
C LEU A 144 6.07 -0.09 25.66
N THR A 145 6.94 -0.75 26.43
CA THR A 145 8.15 -1.39 25.89
C THR A 145 8.07 -2.91 25.99
N LYS A 146 8.82 -3.63 25.14
CA LYS A 146 8.94 -5.10 25.21
C LYS A 146 9.45 -5.63 26.55
N ALA A 147 10.14 -4.79 27.34
CA ALA A 147 10.60 -5.15 28.69
C ALA A 147 9.48 -5.04 29.75
N GLY A 148 8.25 -4.71 29.36
CA GLY A 148 7.11 -4.53 30.25
C GLY A 148 7.06 -3.18 30.96
N LYS A 149 7.94 -2.24 30.62
CA LYS A 149 7.87 -0.88 31.18
C LYS A 149 6.77 -0.07 30.49
N VAL A 150 5.99 0.64 31.31
CA VAL A 150 5.00 1.64 30.88
C VAL A 150 5.45 3.02 31.37
N MET A 151 5.53 3.98 30.46
CA MET A 151 5.91 5.36 30.75
C MET A 151 4.80 6.31 30.32
N ILE A 152 4.37 7.19 31.22
CA ILE A 152 3.42 8.26 30.92
C ILE A 152 4.17 9.58 31.10
N LYS A 153 4.24 10.38 30.02
CA LYS A 153 4.87 11.71 30.02
C LYS A 153 3.88 12.75 29.55
N GLY A 154 3.93 13.92 30.16
CA GLY A 154 3.15 15.09 29.78
C GLY A 154 3.47 16.26 30.70
N THR A 155 2.97 17.45 30.36
CA THR A 155 3.07 18.63 31.23
C THR A 155 2.19 18.52 32.47
N TYR A 156 1.15 17.68 32.41
CA TYR A 156 0.22 17.41 33.49
C TYR A 156 -0.38 16.01 33.28
N VAL A 157 -0.47 15.22 34.35
CA VAL A 157 -1.12 13.89 34.33
C VAL A 157 -2.25 13.91 35.37
N SER A 158 -3.49 13.79 34.90
CA SER A 158 -4.65 13.58 35.74
C SER A 158 -5.02 12.11 35.69
N SER A 159 -5.09 11.45 36.84
CA SER A 159 -5.53 10.05 36.95
C SER A 159 -6.57 9.96 38.05
N GLY A 160 -7.79 9.58 37.67
CA GLY A 160 -8.95 9.48 38.55
C GLY A 160 -9.64 8.14 38.40
N ALA A 161 -10.27 7.66 39.48
CA ALA A 161 -11.09 6.47 39.49
C ALA A 161 -12.34 6.75 40.35
N ASP A 162 -13.52 6.32 39.90
CA ASP A 162 -14.76 6.43 40.69
C ASP A 162 -14.76 5.47 41.90
N GLY A 163 -13.92 4.43 41.84
CA GLY A 163 -13.70 3.47 42.92
C GLY A 163 -12.30 3.60 43.54
N VAL A 164 -11.63 2.47 43.75
CA VAL A 164 -10.30 2.45 44.35
C VAL A 164 -9.22 2.61 43.28
N HIS A 165 -8.40 3.66 43.39
CA HIS A 165 -7.17 3.78 42.64
C HIS A 165 -6.05 3.01 43.35
N ARG A 166 -5.87 1.73 43.00
CA ARG A 166 -4.89 0.84 43.64
C ARG A 166 -3.53 0.93 42.94
N ILE A 167 -2.48 1.25 43.70
CA ILE A 167 -1.09 1.26 43.25
C ILE A 167 -0.31 0.23 44.06
N THR A 168 0.37 -0.70 43.39
CA THR A 168 1.13 -1.78 44.03
C THR A 168 2.50 -1.93 43.38
N GLY A 169 3.54 -2.06 44.18
CA GLY A 169 4.91 -2.30 43.71
C GLY A 169 5.87 -2.51 44.88
N GLY A 170 7.06 -3.06 44.61
CA GLY A 170 8.11 -3.23 45.64
C GLY A 170 8.62 -1.91 46.22
N SER A 171 8.38 -0.80 45.52
CA SER A 171 8.57 0.57 46.01
C SER A 171 7.61 1.50 45.26
N VAL A 172 7.06 2.49 45.96
CA VAL A 172 6.29 3.59 45.38
C VAL A 172 6.94 4.88 45.85
N GLN A 173 7.41 5.68 44.89
CA GLN A 173 8.01 6.98 45.15
C GLN A 173 7.02 8.06 44.72
N VAL A 174 6.66 8.92 45.66
CA VAL A 174 5.80 10.09 45.44
C VAL A 174 6.58 11.31 45.87
N ASN A 175 6.61 12.33 45.01
CA ASN A 175 7.26 13.62 45.24
C ASN A 175 6.27 14.73 44.92
#